data_AF-A0A1V4JV42-F1
#
_entry.id   AF-A0A1V4JV42-F1
#
_cell.length_a   1.000
_cell.length_b   1.000
_cell.length_c   1.000
_cell.angle_alpha   90.00
_cell.angle_beta   90.00
_cell.angle_gamma   90.00
#
_symmetry.space_group_name_H-M   'P 1'
#
loop_
_entity.id
_entity.type
_entity.pdbx_description
1 polymer ?
#
loop_
_entity_poly.entity_id
_entity_poly.type
_entity_poly.pdbx_seq_one_letter_code
_entity_poly.pdbx_strand_id
1 'polypeptide(L)'
;MRGQPVDLVGGTQAFGPLPWCPPDAWVPRDVVPVSQLYLAIALIAVVVVTGCFGYYQEFKSTNIIASFKNLVPQQATVIREGGKLQINANELVVGDVVEIKGGDRVPADIRIISAQGCKVDNSSLTGESEPQTRSPECTHESPLETRNIAFFSTMCLEGTATGLVINTGDRTIIGRIASLASGVENEKTPIAIEIEHFVDIIAGLAIFFGATFFVVAMVIGYPFLRAMVFFMAIVVAYVPEGLLATVTVSAMGGSGVLWGFMGSWRWLWGPTTT
;
A
#
# COMPACT_ATOMS: atom_id res chain seq x y z
N MET A 1 -68.12 44.41 50.75
CA MET A 1 -68.99 43.70 49.81
C MET A 1 -68.63 44.13 48.39
N ARG A 2 -68.24 43.16 47.53
CA ARG A 2 -68.20 43.14 46.04
C ARG A 2 -67.38 44.25 45.34
N GLY A 3 -66.41 44.02 44.47
CA GLY A 3 -66.21 42.96 43.46
C GLY A 3 -66.06 43.67 42.09
N GLN A 4 -64.91 43.50 41.41
CA GLN A 4 -64.51 44.19 40.16
C GLN A 4 -65.48 43.95 38.96
N PRO A 5 -65.56 44.85 37.97
CA PRO A 5 -66.13 44.58 36.64
C PRO A 5 -65.01 44.14 35.68
N VAL A 6 -64.92 42.88 35.20
CA VAL A 6 -65.64 42.17 34.12
C VAL A 6 -65.48 42.78 32.73
N ASP A 7 -64.87 41.97 31.87
CA ASP A 7 -64.37 42.17 30.52
C ASP A 7 -65.42 42.47 29.45
N LEU A 8 -65.02 43.27 28.45
CA LEU A 8 -65.69 43.42 27.16
C LEU A 8 -64.64 43.45 26.04
N VAL A 9 -64.32 42.28 25.48
CA VAL A 9 -63.83 42.18 24.09
C VAL A 9 -64.68 41.14 23.38
N GLY A 10 -65.23 41.58 22.25
CA GLY A 10 -66.27 40.90 21.49
C GLY A 10 -65.82 39.56 20.89
N GLY A 11 -66.84 38.79 20.55
CA GLY A 11 -66.74 37.40 20.16
C GLY A 11 -65.97 37.16 18.86
N THR A 12 -65.22 36.07 18.89
CA THR A 12 -65.08 35.14 17.77
C THR A 12 -64.90 33.77 18.41
N GLN A 13 -65.99 32.99 18.48
CA GLN A 13 -65.91 31.62 18.96
C GLN A 13 -65.12 30.81 17.93
N ALA A 14 -63.83 30.59 18.22
CA ALA A 14 -63.05 29.56 17.55
C ALA A 14 -63.60 28.21 18.02
N PHE A 15 -64.17 27.44 17.09
CA PHE A 15 -64.51 26.04 17.28
C PHE A 15 -63.29 25.31 17.86
N GLY A 16 -63.47 24.65 19.01
CA GLY A 16 -62.45 23.75 19.56
C GLY A 16 -62.14 22.61 18.58
N PRO A 17 -60.94 22.03 18.67
CA PRO A 17 -60.49 21.02 17.71
C PRO A 17 -61.40 19.78 17.75
N LEU A 18 -61.81 19.32 16.56
CA LEU A 18 -62.62 18.12 16.38
C LEU A 18 -61.87 16.87 16.93
N PRO A 19 -62.56 15.93 17.58
CA PRO A 19 -61.94 14.79 18.31
C PRO A 19 -61.28 13.73 17.40
N TRP A 20 -61.23 13.96 16.09
CA TRP A 20 -60.67 13.04 15.09
C TRP A 20 -59.43 13.59 14.37
N CYS A 21 -58.89 14.72 14.82
CA CYS A 21 -57.69 15.33 14.23
C CYS A 21 -56.42 14.73 14.86
N PRO A 22 -55.52 14.12 14.09
CA PRO A 22 -54.26 13.59 14.62
C PRO A 22 -53.35 14.74 15.08
N PRO A 23 -52.57 14.56 16.16
CA PRO A 23 -51.85 15.63 16.86
C PRO A 23 -50.72 16.31 16.06
N ASP A 24 -50.46 15.86 14.83
CA ASP A 24 -49.43 16.35 13.91
C ASP A 24 -49.95 17.38 12.88
N ALA A 25 -51.25 17.66 12.84
CA ALA A 25 -51.88 18.50 11.82
C ALA A 25 -51.52 20.00 11.85
N TRP A 26 -50.89 20.50 12.91
CA TRP A 26 -50.57 21.93 13.11
C TRP A 26 -49.07 22.24 13.20
N VAL A 27 -48.20 21.28 12.86
CA VAL A 27 -46.75 21.54 12.83
C VAL A 27 -46.36 22.15 11.47
N PRO A 28 -45.86 23.40 11.42
CA PRO A 28 -45.39 24.01 10.18
C PRO A 28 -44.28 23.15 9.55
N ARG A 29 -44.39 22.83 8.25
CA ARG A 29 -43.44 21.95 7.51
C ARG A 29 -42.20 22.71 7.02
N ASP A 30 -41.86 23.84 7.63
CA ASP A 30 -40.94 24.83 7.04
C ASP A 30 -39.69 25.10 7.91
N VAL A 31 -39.59 24.48 9.08
CA VAL A 31 -38.35 24.51 9.88
C VAL A 31 -37.48 23.31 9.52
N VAL A 32 -36.44 23.55 8.70
CA VAL A 32 -35.33 22.61 8.57
C VAL A 32 -34.70 22.49 9.97
N PRO A 33 -34.90 21.37 10.70
CA PRO A 33 -34.44 21.31 12.08
C PRO A 33 -32.90 21.31 12.06
N VAL A 34 -32.28 21.97 13.03
CA VAL A 34 -30.81 22.06 13.20
C VAL A 34 -30.14 20.67 13.11
N SER A 35 -30.88 19.61 13.44
CA SER A 35 -30.49 18.21 13.25
C SER A 35 -30.13 17.80 11.82
N GLN A 36 -30.70 18.41 10.77
CA GLN A 36 -30.34 18.11 9.38
C GLN A 36 -28.96 18.67 8.99
N LEU A 37 -28.57 19.83 9.55
CA LEU A 37 -27.23 20.39 9.36
C LEU A 37 -26.18 19.54 10.07
N TYR A 38 -26.45 19.15 11.32
CA TYR A 38 -25.59 18.21 12.06
C TYR A 38 -25.43 16.89 11.32
N LEU A 39 -26.52 16.39 10.74
CA LEU A 39 -26.50 15.17 9.97
C LEU A 39 -25.67 15.31 8.69
N ALA A 40 -25.81 16.41 7.94
CA ALA A 40 -24.99 16.66 6.73
C ALA A 40 -23.49 16.78 7.05
N ILE A 41 -23.14 17.48 8.14
CA ILE A 41 -21.75 17.58 8.62
C ILE A 41 -21.22 16.20 9.03
N ALA A 42 -22.02 15.38 9.72
CA ALA A 42 -21.65 14.02 10.09
C ALA A 42 -21.38 13.14 8.86
N LEU A 43 -22.16 13.28 7.78
CA LEU A 43 -21.91 12.53 6.55
C LEU A 43 -20.61 12.90 5.86
N ILE A 44 -20.34 14.21 5.75
CA ILE A 44 -19.07 14.70 5.17
C ILE A 44 -17.90 14.18 6.00
N ALA A 45 -18.00 14.22 7.33
CA ALA A 45 -16.97 13.70 8.22
C ALA A 45 -16.72 12.20 8.01
N VAL A 46 -17.77 11.39 7.90
CA VAL A 46 -17.64 9.95 7.65
C VAL A 46 -16.93 9.68 6.31
N VAL A 47 -17.32 10.36 5.23
CA VAL A 47 -16.69 10.19 3.90
C VAL A 47 -15.22 10.61 3.90
N VAL A 48 -14.89 11.71 4.58
CA VAL A 48 -13.50 12.18 4.70
C VAL A 48 -12.67 11.19 5.51
N VAL A 49 -13.21 10.66 6.61
CA VAL A 49 -12.52 9.68 7.45
C VAL A 49 -12.30 8.38 6.69
N THR A 50 -13.32 7.82 6.04
CA THR A 50 -13.18 6.57 5.27
C THR A 50 -12.22 6.74 4.08
N GLY A 51 -12.28 7.87 3.36
CA GLY A 51 -11.33 8.18 2.29
C GLY A 51 -9.89 8.31 2.78
N CYS A 52 -9.66 9.01 3.91
CA CYS A 52 -8.35 9.12 4.53
C CYS A 52 -7.80 7.78 5.00
N PHE A 53 -8.63 6.93 5.62
CA PHE A 53 -8.22 5.58 6.04
C PHE A 53 -7.87 4.69 4.85
N GLY A 54 -8.64 4.76 3.75
CA GLY A 54 -8.32 4.04 2.51
C GLY A 54 -6.98 4.48 1.93
N TYR A 55 -6.76 5.79 1.81
CA TYR A 55 -5.49 6.35 1.33
C TYR A 55 -4.30 5.95 2.21
N TYR A 56 -4.47 5.94 3.54
CA TYR A 56 -3.40 5.58 4.47
C TYR A 56 -3.03 4.08 4.41
N GLN A 57 -4.00 3.20 4.10
CA GLN A 57 -3.74 1.77 3.91
C GLN A 57 -2.94 1.52 2.63
N GLU A 58 -3.26 2.23 1.55
CA GLU A 58 -2.57 2.10 0.27
C GLU A 58 -1.11 2.59 0.34
N PHE A 59 -0.88 3.72 1.02
CA PHE A 59 0.47 4.31 1.16
C PHE A 59 1.46 3.41 1.92
N LYS A 60 0.98 2.53 2.80
CA LYS A 60 1.83 1.61 3.56
C LYS A 60 2.38 0.47 2.69
N SER A 61 1.72 0.14 1.59
CA SER A 61 2.11 -0.98 0.71
C SER A 61 3.38 -0.67 -0.10
N THR A 62 3.60 0.59 -0.49
CA THR A 62 4.65 0.95 -1.46
C THR A 62 6.05 1.09 -0.85
N ASN A 63 6.19 1.16 0.48
CA ASN A 63 7.44 1.62 1.11
C ASN A 63 8.48 0.52 1.43
N ILE A 64 8.25 -0.73 1.03
CA ILE A 64 9.16 -1.85 1.37
C ILE A 64 10.41 -1.89 0.46
N ILE A 65 10.35 -1.32 -0.75
CA ILE A 65 11.44 -1.41 -1.74
C ILE A 65 12.52 -0.32 -1.56
N ALA A 66 12.22 0.80 -0.90
CA ALA A 66 13.18 1.90 -0.70
C ALA A 66 14.25 1.59 0.39
N SER A 67 13.92 0.75 1.37
CA SER A 67 14.80 0.46 2.50
C SER A 67 15.92 -0.55 2.18
N PHE A 68 15.82 -1.31 1.10
CA PHE A 68 16.84 -2.30 0.72
C PHE A 68 17.98 -1.71 -0.13
N LYS A 69 17.79 -0.55 -0.79
CA LYS A 69 18.85 0.07 -1.60
C LYS A 69 19.97 0.74 -0.79
N ASN A 70 19.78 0.98 0.51
CA ASN A 70 20.70 1.77 1.34
C ASN A 70 21.62 0.97 2.27
N LEU A 71 21.58 -0.37 2.27
CA LEU A 71 22.21 -1.17 3.33
C LEU A 71 23.54 -1.86 2.99
N VAL A 72 24.13 -1.67 1.80
CA VAL A 72 25.51 -2.14 1.57
C VAL A 72 26.28 -1.15 0.67
N PRO A 73 26.85 -0.07 1.23
CA PRO A 73 27.86 0.69 0.52
C PRO A 73 29.09 -0.22 0.35
N GLN A 74 29.20 -0.86 -0.81
CA GLN A 74 30.44 -1.55 -1.18
C GLN A 74 31.47 -0.47 -1.50
N GLN A 75 32.58 -0.46 -0.77
CA GLN A 75 33.75 0.33 -1.15
C GLN A 75 34.58 -0.48 -2.14
N ALA A 76 35.14 0.21 -3.13
CA ALA A 76 35.97 -0.38 -4.16
C ALA A 76 37.38 0.23 -4.10
N THR A 77 38.40 -0.62 -4.20
CA THR A 77 39.80 -0.16 -4.32
C THR A 77 40.12 0.06 -5.79
N VAL A 78 40.36 1.30 -6.18
CA VAL A 78 40.69 1.71 -7.55
C VAL A 78 42.11 2.25 -7.65
N ILE A 79 42.70 2.13 -8.84
CA ILE A 79 44.02 2.66 -9.16
C ILE A 79 43.83 3.79 -10.16
N ARG A 80 43.93 5.04 -9.68
CA ARG A 80 43.88 6.25 -10.51
C ARG A 80 45.16 7.06 -10.28
N GLU A 81 45.71 7.64 -11.35
CA GLU A 81 46.96 8.44 -11.31
C GLU A 81 48.16 7.72 -10.65
N GLY A 82 48.19 6.38 -10.72
CA GLY A 82 49.25 5.56 -10.13
C GLY A 82 49.11 5.31 -8.62
N GLY A 83 48.11 5.88 -7.95
CA GLY A 83 47.81 5.68 -6.54
C GLY A 83 46.61 4.74 -6.31
N LYS A 84 46.65 3.96 -5.22
CA LYS A 84 45.51 3.15 -4.75
C LYS A 84 44.59 4.03 -3.90
N LEU A 85 43.33 4.14 -4.29
CA LEU A 85 42.30 4.94 -3.62
C LEU A 85 41.09 4.03 -3.32
N GLN A 86 40.48 4.17 -2.16
CA GLN A 86 39.16 3.57 -1.90
C GLN A 86 38.08 4.60 -2.22
N ILE A 87 37.19 4.23 -3.15
CA ILE A 87 36.03 5.04 -3.54
C ILE A 87 34.76 4.24 -3.31
N ASN A 88 33.62 4.93 -3.32
CA ASN A 88 32.33 4.25 -3.27
C ASN A 88 32.10 3.47 -4.58
N ALA A 89 31.51 2.27 -4.53
CA ALA A 89 31.21 1.50 -5.73
C ALA A 89 30.29 2.25 -6.72
N ASN A 90 29.51 3.22 -6.23
CA ASN A 90 28.66 4.07 -7.07
C ASN A 90 29.45 5.09 -7.92
N GLU A 91 30.71 5.37 -7.57
CA GLU A 91 31.58 6.32 -8.27
C GLU A 91 32.50 5.65 -9.30
N LEU A 92 32.39 4.31 -9.45
CA LEU A 92 33.12 3.54 -10.45
C LEU A 92 32.61 3.85 -11.86
N VAL A 93 33.55 4.07 -12.77
CA VAL A 93 33.27 4.28 -14.19
C VAL A 93 33.95 3.20 -15.04
N VAL A 94 33.41 3.00 -16.24
CA VAL A 94 34.01 2.09 -17.22
C VAL A 94 35.39 2.60 -17.59
N GLY A 95 36.39 1.70 -17.59
CA GLY A 95 37.79 2.04 -17.83
C GLY A 95 38.62 2.30 -16.57
N ASP A 96 38.02 2.32 -15.37
CA ASP A 96 38.79 2.31 -14.13
C ASP A 96 39.53 0.98 -13.95
N VAL A 97 40.71 1.04 -13.33
CA VAL A 97 41.44 -0.15 -12.88
C VAL A 97 41.11 -0.40 -11.42
N VAL A 98 40.60 -1.58 -11.11
CA VAL A 98 40.23 -1.97 -9.74
C VAL A 98 41.10 -3.11 -9.26
N GLU A 99 41.39 -3.11 -7.96
CA GLU A 99 42.05 -4.20 -7.27
C GLU A 99 41.04 -4.89 -6.35
N ILE A 100 40.94 -6.21 -6.45
CA ILE A 100 40.13 -7.06 -5.59
C ILE A 100 41.04 -7.99 -4.78
N LYS A 101 40.67 -8.21 -3.52
CA LYS A 101 41.37 -9.10 -2.59
C LYS A 101 40.40 -10.15 -2.05
N GLY A 102 40.94 -11.28 -1.57
CA GLY A 102 40.14 -12.28 -0.88
C GLY A 102 39.37 -11.68 0.29
N GLY A 103 38.06 -11.93 0.33
CA GLY A 103 37.09 -11.34 1.26
C GLY A 103 36.25 -10.21 0.65
N ASP A 104 36.71 -9.59 -0.45
CA ASP A 104 36.00 -8.47 -1.06
C ASP A 104 34.95 -8.96 -2.07
N ARG A 105 33.84 -8.22 -2.16
CA ARG A 105 32.87 -8.37 -3.25
C ARG A 105 33.33 -7.58 -4.48
N VAL A 106 33.11 -8.17 -5.64
CA VAL A 106 33.46 -7.55 -6.92
C VAL A 106 32.46 -6.40 -7.21
N PRO A 107 32.93 -5.14 -7.31
CA PRO A 107 32.05 -3.96 -7.32
C PRO A 107 31.47 -3.60 -8.70
N ALA A 108 31.95 -4.23 -9.77
CA ALA A 108 31.52 -4.03 -11.16
C ALA A 108 31.96 -5.23 -12.02
N ASP A 109 31.46 -5.38 -13.24
CA ASP A 109 31.98 -6.41 -14.15
C ASP A 109 33.39 -5.98 -14.62
N ILE A 110 34.39 -6.81 -14.35
CA ILE A 110 35.80 -6.47 -14.56
C ILE A 110 36.52 -7.49 -15.44
N ARG A 111 37.36 -6.99 -16.34
CA ARG A 111 38.31 -7.78 -17.13
C ARG A 111 39.61 -7.90 -16.36
N ILE A 112 39.98 -9.11 -15.98
CA ILE A 112 41.18 -9.37 -15.18
C ILE A 112 42.45 -9.18 -16.02
N ILE A 113 43.30 -8.25 -15.61
CA ILE A 113 44.60 -7.99 -16.26
C ILE A 113 45.75 -8.70 -15.55
N SER A 114 45.62 -8.94 -14.25
CA SER A 114 46.58 -9.65 -13.42
C SER A 114 45.84 -10.39 -12.31
N ALA A 115 46.24 -11.63 -12.01
CA ALA A 115 45.65 -12.41 -10.94
C ALA A 115 46.72 -13.28 -10.26
N GLN A 116 46.71 -13.29 -8.93
CA GLN A 116 47.60 -14.09 -8.11
C GLN A 116 46.75 -15.00 -7.21
N GLY A 117 46.57 -16.25 -7.65
CA GLY A 117 45.78 -17.24 -6.91
C GLY A 117 44.32 -16.85 -6.67
N CYS A 118 43.76 -15.97 -7.53
CA CYS A 118 42.42 -15.44 -7.34
C CYS A 118 41.36 -16.51 -7.63
N LYS A 119 40.49 -16.75 -6.66
CA LYS A 119 39.29 -17.57 -6.84
C LYS A 119 38.05 -16.78 -6.45
N VAL A 120 37.00 -16.89 -7.25
CA VAL A 120 35.73 -16.21 -7.01
C VAL A 120 34.59 -17.22 -6.89
N ASP A 121 33.61 -16.85 -6.07
CA ASP A 121 32.35 -17.56 -5.95
C ASP A 121 31.32 -16.99 -6.94
N ASN A 122 30.88 -17.84 -7.85
CA ASN A 122 29.88 -17.53 -8.88
C ASN A 122 28.46 -18.00 -8.49
N SER A 123 28.23 -18.43 -7.25
CA SER A 123 26.93 -18.88 -6.75
C SER A 123 25.78 -17.92 -7.04
N SER A 124 26.06 -16.61 -7.04
CA SER A 124 25.07 -15.57 -7.35
C SER A 124 24.60 -15.57 -8.81
N LEU A 125 25.36 -16.14 -9.75
CA LEU A 125 25.04 -16.20 -11.18
C LEU A 125 24.65 -17.61 -11.62
N THR A 126 25.36 -18.64 -11.16
CA THR A 126 25.16 -20.03 -11.62
C THR A 126 24.36 -20.88 -10.64
N GLY A 127 24.23 -20.47 -9.38
CA GLY A 127 23.67 -21.31 -8.31
C GLY A 127 24.63 -22.36 -7.76
N GLU A 128 25.83 -22.47 -8.33
CA GLU A 128 26.86 -23.43 -7.91
C GLU A 128 27.91 -22.73 -7.04
N SER A 129 28.17 -23.26 -5.84
CA SER A 129 29.11 -22.67 -4.87
C SER A 129 30.57 -23.12 -5.04
N GLU A 130 30.92 -23.76 -6.16
CA GLU A 130 32.28 -24.21 -6.41
C GLU A 130 33.21 -23.03 -6.78
N PRO A 131 34.32 -22.82 -6.04
CA PRO A 131 35.27 -21.74 -6.32
C PRO A 131 35.86 -21.81 -7.73
N GLN A 132 35.67 -20.77 -8.53
CA GLN A 132 36.20 -20.68 -9.89
C GLN A 132 37.49 -19.85 -9.92
N THR A 133 38.55 -20.44 -10.49
CA THR A 133 39.86 -19.77 -10.58
C THR A 133 39.85 -18.71 -11.69
N ARG A 134 40.50 -17.59 -11.43
CA ARG A 134 40.59 -16.46 -12.35
C ARG A 134 42.00 -16.23 -12.86
N SER A 135 42.11 -15.95 -14.16
CA SER A 135 43.38 -15.76 -14.87
C SER A 135 43.24 -14.67 -15.94
N PRO A 136 44.31 -13.94 -16.27
CA PRO A 136 44.23 -12.89 -17.29
C PRO A 136 44.03 -13.44 -18.72
N GLU A 137 44.34 -14.71 -18.97
CA GLU A 137 44.20 -15.35 -20.28
C GLU A 137 42.75 -15.73 -20.59
N CYS A 138 42.33 -15.52 -21.84
CA CYS A 138 41.01 -15.94 -22.31
C CYS A 138 40.97 -17.45 -22.50
N THR A 139 40.10 -18.15 -21.77
CA THR A 139 40.01 -19.62 -21.80
C THR A 139 38.83 -20.14 -22.62
N HIS A 140 37.80 -19.33 -22.84
CA HIS A 140 36.56 -19.75 -23.50
C HIS A 140 35.95 -18.60 -24.30
N GLU A 141 35.16 -18.91 -25.35
CA GLU A 141 34.47 -17.90 -26.15
C GLU A 141 33.31 -17.24 -25.39
N SER A 142 32.61 -18.02 -24.55
CA SER A 142 31.52 -17.49 -23.72
C SER A 142 32.06 -16.64 -22.57
N PRO A 143 31.60 -15.37 -22.42
CA PRO A 143 32.02 -14.49 -21.34
C PRO A 143 31.71 -15.03 -19.93
N LEU A 144 30.72 -15.90 -19.77
CA LEU A 144 30.30 -16.45 -18.47
C LEU A 144 31.27 -17.52 -17.94
N GLU A 145 31.88 -18.28 -18.84
CA GLU A 145 32.74 -19.42 -18.52
C GLU A 145 34.24 -19.07 -18.56
N THR A 146 34.59 -18.00 -19.26
CA THR A 146 35.99 -17.57 -19.31
C THR A 146 36.49 -17.12 -17.93
N ARG A 147 37.74 -17.47 -17.63
CA ARG A 147 38.40 -17.14 -16.35
C ARG A 147 38.86 -15.69 -16.25
N ASN A 148 38.69 -14.94 -17.32
CA ASN A 148 39.32 -13.65 -17.53
C ASN A 148 38.39 -12.47 -17.20
N ILE A 149 37.17 -12.77 -16.76
CA ILE A 149 36.16 -11.83 -16.30
C ILE A 149 35.76 -12.20 -14.86
N ALA A 150 35.55 -11.19 -14.01
CA ALA A 150 34.80 -11.35 -12.76
C ALA A 150 33.54 -10.49 -12.82
N PHE A 151 32.46 -10.97 -12.20
CA PHE A 151 31.14 -10.38 -12.32
C PHE A 151 30.76 -9.59 -11.08
N PHE A 152 29.96 -8.55 -11.26
CA PHE A 152 29.35 -7.83 -10.16
C PHE A 152 28.58 -8.78 -9.22
N SER A 153 28.66 -8.53 -7.92
CA SER A 153 28.05 -9.35 -6.84
C SER A 153 28.70 -10.71 -6.58
N THR A 154 29.73 -11.11 -7.34
CA THR A 154 30.56 -12.27 -6.99
C THR A 154 31.52 -11.93 -5.85
N MET A 155 31.88 -12.93 -5.04
CA MET A 155 32.77 -12.75 -3.90
C MET A 155 34.14 -13.34 -4.23
N CYS A 156 35.20 -12.57 -4.03
CA CYS A 156 36.57 -13.10 -4.10
C CYS A 156 36.84 -13.88 -2.82
N LEU A 157 37.09 -15.18 -2.94
CA LEU A 157 37.31 -16.05 -1.78
C LEU A 157 38.76 -15.97 -1.29
N GLU A 158 39.70 -16.01 -2.23
CA GLU A 158 41.13 -15.98 -1.95
C GLU A 158 41.92 -15.36 -3.10
N GLY A 159 43.17 -14.99 -2.80
CA GLY A 159 44.09 -14.36 -3.75
C GLY A 159 43.85 -12.87 -3.97
N THR A 160 44.54 -12.32 -4.95
CA THR A 160 44.39 -10.93 -5.39
C THR A 160 44.26 -10.88 -6.91
N ALA A 161 43.46 -9.94 -7.40
CA ALA A 161 43.39 -9.68 -8.83
C ALA A 161 43.24 -8.19 -9.11
N THR A 162 43.77 -7.76 -10.23
CA THR A 162 43.61 -6.43 -10.77
C THR A 162 42.88 -6.54 -12.10
N GLY A 163 41.88 -5.69 -12.32
CA GLY A 163 41.06 -5.74 -13.53
C GLY A 163 40.58 -4.37 -13.98
N LEU A 164 40.28 -4.26 -15.27
CA LEU A 164 39.67 -3.09 -15.88
C LEU A 164 38.15 -3.22 -15.84
N VAL A 165 37.44 -2.17 -15.41
CA VAL A 165 35.97 -2.16 -15.41
C VAL A 165 35.44 -2.13 -16.84
N ILE A 166 34.59 -3.10 -17.18
CA ILE A 166 33.93 -3.20 -18.48
C ILE A 166 32.50 -2.65 -18.41
N ASN A 167 31.73 -3.06 -17.40
CA ASN A 167 30.34 -2.63 -17.22
C ASN A 167 30.06 -2.24 -15.76
N THR A 168 29.19 -1.24 -15.56
CA THR A 168 28.75 -0.75 -14.26
C THR A 168 27.22 -0.64 -14.19
N GLY A 169 26.66 -0.79 -12.98
CA GLY A 169 25.22 -0.65 -12.71
C GLY A 169 24.36 -1.61 -13.54
N ASP A 170 23.29 -1.08 -14.14
CA ASP A 170 22.31 -1.84 -14.91
C ASP A 170 22.87 -2.55 -16.15
N ARG A 171 24.05 -2.11 -16.64
CA ARG A 171 24.73 -2.72 -17.79
C ARG A 171 25.51 -3.98 -17.43
N THR A 172 25.70 -4.26 -16.14
CA THR A 172 26.35 -5.50 -15.68
C THR A 172 25.50 -6.72 -16.01
N ILE A 173 26.10 -7.92 -15.94
CA ILE A 173 25.35 -9.17 -16.12
C ILE A 173 24.22 -9.28 -15.09
N ILE A 174 24.51 -9.07 -13.80
CA ILE A 174 23.47 -9.10 -12.77
C ILE A 174 22.49 -7.93 -12.95
N GLY A 175 22.96 -6.75 -13.36
CA GLY A 175 22.12 -5.57 -13.53
C GLY A 175 21.07 -5.81 -14.59
N ARG A 176 21.44 -6.48 -15.68
CA ARG A 176 20.50 -6.92 -16.71
C ARG A 176 19.53 -7.98 -16.20
N ILE A 177 20.01 -8.96 -15.43
CA ILE A 177 19.13 -9.98 -14.81
C ILE A 177 18.12 -9.32 -13.86
N ALA A 178 18.57 -8.39 -13.03
CA ALA A 178 17.74 -7.63 -12.11
C ALA A 178 16.74 -6.72 -12.85
N SER A 179 17.16 -6.09 -13.95
CA SER A 179 16.28 -5.29 -14.81
C SER A 179 15.20 -6.14 -15.48
N LEU A 180 15.55 -7.35 -15.94
CA LEU A 180 14.59 -8.30 -16.48
C LEU A 180 13.63 -8.82 -15.40
N ALA A 181 14.14 -9.15 -14.21
CA ALA A 181 13.32 -9.62 -13.09
C ALA A 181 12.40 -8.52 -12.53
N SER A 182 12.83 -7.26 -12.51
CA SER A 182 12.01 -6.12 -12.09
C SER A 182 11.07 -5.62 -13.19
N GLY A 183 11.37 -5.91 -14.46
CA GLY A 183 10.48 -5.70 -15.59
C GLY A 183 9.35 -6.73 -15.69
N VAL A 184 9.35 -7.75 -14.82
CA VAL A 184 8.15 -8.57 -14.58
C VAL A 184 7.19 -7.68 -13.81
N GLU A 185 6.20 -7.13 -14.52
CA GLU A 185 5.11 -6.37 -13.91
C GLU A 185 4.58 -7.16 -12.70
N ASN A 186 4.27 -6.45 -11.61
CA ASN A 186 3.53 -7.04 -10.49
C ASN A 186 2.13 -7.38 -11.00
N GLU A 187 2.01 -8.50 -11.73
CA GLU A 187 0.72 -9.04 -12.12
C GLU A 187 -0.06 -9.31 -10.83
N LYS A 188 -1.28 -8.78 -10.78
CA LYS A 188 -2.19 -9.03 -9.66
C LYS A 188 -2.32 -10.54 -9.51
N THR A 189 -2.21 -11.03 -8.27
CA THR A 189 -2.37 -12.47 -8.02
C THR A 189 -3.77 -12.92 -8.45
N PRO A 190 -3.95 -14.17 -8.89
CA PRO A 190 -5.27 -14.67 -9.32
C PRO A 190 -6.33 -14.53 -8.21
N ILE A 191 -5.93 -14.63 -6.93
CA ILE A 191 -6.82 -14.40 -5.78
C ILE A 191 -7.21 -12.91 -5.66
N ALA A 192 -6.28 -11.98 -5.91
CA ALA A 192 -6.58 -10.55 -5.85
C ALA A 192 -7.56 -10.13 -6.96
N ILE A 193 -7.42 -10.70 -8.17
CA ILE A 193 -8.35 -10.47 -9.28
C ILE A 193 -9.76 -10.94 -8.92
N GLU A 194 -9.88 -12.12 -8.33
CA GLU A 194 -11.18 -12.67 -7.94
C GLU A 194 -11.85 -11.84 -6.83
N ILE A 195 -11.06 -11.33 -5.87
CA ILE A 195 -11.56 -10.44 -4.82
C ILE A 195 -12.04 -9.11 -5.41
N GLU A 196 -11.28 -8.51 -6.33
CA GLU A 196 -11.65 -7.26 -6.99
C GLU A 196 -12.96 -7.42 -7.77
N HIS A 197 -13.09 -8.49 -8.55
CA HIS A 197 -14.32 -8.83 -9.26
C HIS A 197 -15.50 -9.05 -8.31
N PHE A 198 -15.28 -9.73 -7.18
CA PHE A 198 -16.31 -9.93 -6.16
C PHE A 198 -16.73 -8.61 -5.50
N VAL A 199 -15.78 -7.72 -5.20
CA VAL A 199 -16.05 -6.38 -4.65
C VAL A 199 -16.85 -5.53 -5.65
N ASP A 200 -16.50 -5.57 -6.94
CA ASP A 200 -17.23 -4.84 -8.00
C ASP A 200 -18.68 -5.32 -8.14
N ILE A 201 -18.93 -6.63 -8.05
CA ILE A 201 -20.30 -7.18 -8.07
C ILE A 201 -21.11 -6.66 -6.88
N ILE A 202 -20.54 -6.69 -5.67
CA ILE A 202 -21.22 -6.19 -4.47
C ILE A 202 -21.44 -4.68 -4.56
N ALA A 203 -20.46 -3.91 -5.02
CA ALA A 203 -20.57 -2.47 -5.19
C ALA A 203 -21.66 -2.10 -6.21
N GLY A 204 -21.71 -2.81 -7.34
CA GLY A 204 -22.77 -2.64 -8.34
C GLY A 204 -24.15 -2.93 -7.77
N LEU A 205 -24.29 -4.01 -6.97
CA LEU A 205 -25.55 -4.36 -6.33
C LEU A 205 -25.96 -3.34 -5.25
N ALA A 206 -25.00 -2.83 -4.48
CA ALA A 206 -25.20 -1.80 -3.47
C ALA A 206 -25.74 -0.49 -4.09
N ILE A 207 -25.14 -0.06 -5.20
CA ILE A 207 -25.57 1.14 -5.93
C ILE A 207 -26.95 0.92 -6.55
N PHE A 208 -27.20 -0.25 -7.14
CA PHE A 208 -28.51 -0.58 -7.73
C PHE A 208 -29.65 -0.53 -6.70
N PHE A 209 -29.49 -1.20 -5.55
CA PHE A 209 -30.50 -1.15 -4.49
C PHE A 209 -30.57 0.24 -3.86
N GLY A 210 -29.43 0.88 -3.57
CA GLY A 210 -29.40 2.25 -3.05
C GLY A 210 -30.20 3.21 -3.94
N ALA A 211 -29.92 3.22 -5.24
CA ALA A 211 -30.59 4.09 -6.21
C ALA A 211 -32.09 3.78 -6.32
N THR A 212 -32.46 2.49 -6.34
CA THR A 212 -33.87 2.08 -6.39
C THR A 212 -34.64 2.59 -5.18
N PHE A 213 -34.12 2.39 -3.97
CA PHE A 213 -34.75 2.88 -2.74
C PHE A 213 -34.73 4.40 -2.62
N PHE A 214 -33.71 5.06 -3.16
CA PHE A 214 -33.67 6.52 -3.27
C PHE A 214 -34.81 7.07 -4.14
N VAL A 215 -35.02 6.49 -5.33
CA VAL A 215 -36.12 6.88 -6.22
C VAL A 215 -37.48 6.64 -5.54
N VAL A 216 -37.66 5.50 -4.88
CA VAL A 216 -38.89 5.20 -4.12
C VAL A 216 -39.11 6.22 -3.00
N ALA A 217 -38.06 6.58 -2.25
CA ALA A 217 -38.16 7.59 -1.20
C ALA A 217 -38.58 8.97 -1.74
N MET A 218 -38.09 9.34 -2.93
CA MET A 218 -38.50 10.58 -3.60
C MET A 218 -39.97 10.54 -4.04
N VAL A 219 -40.46 9.40 -4.56
CA VAL A 219 -41.87 9.22 -4.96
C VAL A 219 -42.82 9.27 -3.76
N ILE A 220 -42.40 8.76 -2.60
CA ILE A 220 -43.18 8.82 -1.34
C ILE A 220 -43.22 10.24 -0.75
N GLY A 221 -42.38 11.16 -1.24
CA GLY A 221 -42.36 12.56 -0.81
C GLY A 221 -41.44 12.84 0.39
N TYR A 222 -40.42 12.00 0.62
CA TYR A 222 -39.38 12.33 1.59
C TYR A 222 -38.52 13.52 1.13
N PRO A 223 -38.05 14.39 2.04
CA PRO A 223 -37.14 15.47 1.67
C PRO A 223 -35.82 14.89 1.14
N PHE A 224 -35.25 15.55 0.12
CA PHE A 224 -34.04 15.11 -0.60
C PHE A 224 -32.90 14.70 0.34
N LEU A 225 -32.64 15.50 1.39
CA LEU A 225 -31.61 15.20 2.39
C LEU A 225 -31.87 13.85 3.09
N ARG A 226 -33.12 13.54 3.45
CA ARG A 226 -33.45 12.27 4.10
C ARG A 226 -33.37 11.09 3.13
N ALA A 227 -33.73 11.28 1.86
CA ALA A 227 -33.55 10.25 0.84
C ALA A 227 -32.05 9.95 0.59
N MET A 228 -31.20 10.97 0.58
CA MET A 228 -29.74 10.81 0.44
C MET A 228 -29.13 10.04 1.62
N VAL A 229 -29.65 10.23 2.84
CA VAL A 229 -29.24 9.45 4.03
C VAL A 229 -29.57 7.98 3.88
N PHE A 230 -30.77 7.64 3.41
CA PHE A 230 -31.13 6.25 3.17
C PHE A 230 -30.27 5.61 2.08
N PHE A 231 -29.97 6.35 1.01
CA PHE A 231 -29.05 5.89 -0.03
C PHE A 231 -27.67 5.53 0.54
N MET A 232 -27.06 6.45 1.30
CA MET A 232 -25.73 6.24 1.87
C MET A 232 -25.73 5.15 2.95
N ALA A 233 -26.80 5.04 3.76
CA ALA A 233 -26.96 3.96 4.72
C ALA A 233 -27.03 2.58 4.06
N ILE A 234 -27.74 2.46 2.93
CA ILE A 234 -27.81 1.22 2.15
C ILE A 234 -26.44 0.90 1.55
N VAL A 235 -25.77 1.87 0.92
CA VAL A 235 -24.44 1.64 0.33
C VAL A 235 -23.42 1.20 1.38
N VAL A 236 -23.36 1.86 2.54
CA VAL A 236 -22.45 1.48 3.64
C VAL A 236 -22.80 0.10 4.21
N ALA A 237 -24.08 -0.25 4.33
CA ALA A 237 -24.49 -1.58 4.80
C ALA A 237 -24.06 -2.73 3.87
N TYR A 238 -23.85 -2.45 2.59
CA TYR A 238 -23.34 -3.42 1.62
C TYR A 238 -21.81 -3.48 1.55
N VAL A 239 -21.08 -2.53 2.15
CA VAL A 239 -19.62 -2.60 2.22
C VAL A 239 -19.25 -3.82 3.08
N PRO A 240 -18.57 -4.83 2.51
CA PRO A 240 -18.25 -6.03 3.25
C PRO A 240 -16.99 -5.77 4.10
N GLU A 241 -17.14 -4.97 5.15
CA GLU A 241 -16.06 -4.59 6.08
C GLU A 241 -15.36 -5.82 6.70
N GLY A 242 -16.07 -6.95 6.80
CA GLY A 242 -15.52 -8.22 7.28
C GLY A 242 -14.78 -9.06 6.24
N LEU A 243 -14.94 -8.81 4.94
CA LEU A 243 -14.38 -9.67 3.89
C LEU A 243 -12.87 -9.48 3.73
N LEU A 244 -12.40 -8.24 3.78
CA LEU A 244 -10.95 -7.95 3.73
C LEU A 244 -10.22 -8.54 4.95
N ALA A 245 -10.87 -8.52 6.13
CA ALA A 245 -10.32 -9.11 7.35
C ALA A 245 -10.24 -10.65 7.27
N THR A 246 -11.29 -11.33 6.79
CA THR A 246 -11.30 -12.80 6.69
C THR A 246 -10.38 -13.33 5.59
N VAL A 247 -10.25 -12.62 4.48
CA VAL A 247 -9.30 -12.96 3.41
C VAL A 247 -7.86 -12.83 3.91
N THR A 248 -7.53 -11.75 4.61
CA THR A 248 -6.18 -11.57 5.17
C THR A 248 -5.85 -12.68 6.19
N VAL A 249 -6.82 -13.06 7.03
CA VAL A 249 -6.66 -14.12 8.03
C VAL A 249 -6.52 -15.51 7.41
N SER A 250 -7.27 -15.81 6.34
CA SER A 250 -7.18 -17.09 5.64
C SER A 250 -5.91 -17.21 4.79
N ALA A 251 -5.46 -16.12 4.17
CA ALA A 251 -4.22 -16.08 3.40
C ALA A 251 -2.96 -16.13 4.29
N MET A 252 -2.99 -15.53 5.49
CA MET A 252 -1.82 -15.47 6.37
C MET A 252 -1.59 -16.71 7.25
N GLY A 253 -2.49 -17.70 7.25
CA GLY A 253 -2.39 -18.85 8.15
C GLY A 253 -2.60 -18.42 9.61
N GLY A 254 -3.76 -18.74 10.16
CA GLY A 254 -4.22 -18.26 11.47
C GLY A 254 -3.16 -18.26 12.57
N SER A 255 -2.75 -17.09 13.04
CA SER A 255 -2.11 -16.91 14.36
C SER A 255 -1.93 -15.44 14.80
N GLY A 256 -1.71 -14.48 13.89
CA GLY A 256 -1.32 -13.11 14.30
C GLY A 256 -2.44 -12.04 14.35
N VAL A 257 -3.32 -11.99 13.34
CA VAL A 257 -4.18 -10.81 13.11
C VAL A 257 -5.45 -10.80 13.98
N LEU A 258 -5.91 -11.97 14.44
CA LEU A 258 -7.07 -12.12 15.32
C LEU A 258 -6.92 -11.37 16.64
N TRP A 259 -5.71 -11.28 17.20
CA TRP A 259 -5.47 -10.60 18.47
C TRP A 259 -5.57 -9.08 18.39
N GLY A 260 -5.17 -8.48 17.26
CA GLY A 260 -5.28 -7.04 17.04
C GLY A 260 -6.73 -6.58 16.83
N PHE A 261 -7.49 -7.34 16.03
CA PHE A 261 -8.89 -7.01 15.72
C PHE A 261 -9.85 -7.35 16.87
N MET A 262 -9.69 -8.50 17.55
CA MET A 262 -10.48 -8.80 18.76
C MET A 262 -10.11 -7.90 19.95
N GLY A 263 -8.86 -7.42 20.04
CA GLY A 263 -8.44 -6.48 21.08
C GLY A 263 -9.15 -5.12 20.99
N SER A 264 -9.45 -4.66 19.76
CA SER A 264 -10.17 -3.39 19.55
C SER A 264 -11.68 -3.50 19.87
N TRP A 265 -12.28 -4.67 19.64
CA TRP A 265 -13.72 -4.90 19.93
C TRP A 265 -14.02 -5.33 21.37
N ARG A 266 -13.02 -5.78 22.13
CA ARG A 266 -13.16 -6.13 23.56
C ARG A 266 -13.50 -4.92 24.45
N TRP A 267 -13.25 -3.69 23.98
CA TRP A 267 -13.67 -2.46 24.66
C TRP A 267 -15.17 -2.16 24.50
N LEU A 268 -15.87 -2.74 23.51
CA LEU A 268 -17.30 -2.47 23.28
C LEU A 268 -18.25 -3.43 24.01
N TRP A 269 -17.76 -4.57 24.52
CA TRP A 269 -18.59 -5.64 25.12
C TRP A 269 -18.01 -6.22 26.43
N GLY A 270 -17.22 -5.44 27.17
CA GLY A 270 -16.79 -5.82 28.52
C GLY A 270 -17.90 -5.55 29.55
N PRO A 271 -18.20 -6.48 30.48
CA PRO A 271 -19.22 -6.24 31.50
C PRO A 271 -18.79 -5.09 32.41
N THR A 272 -19.62 -4.05 32.49
CA THR A 272 -19.52 -2.99 33.51
C THR A 272 -19.89 -3.60 34.86
N THR A 273 -18.89 -4.03 35.63
CA THR A 273 -19.05 -4.30 37.06
C THR A 273 -18.66 -3.07 37.85
N THR A 274 -19.65 -2.53 38.57
CA THR A 274 -19.55 -1.65 39.74
C THR A 274 -18.56 -2.15 40.79
#